data_AF-A0A956EVC8-F1
#
_entry.id   AF-A0A956EVC8-F1
#
_cell.length_a   1.000
_cell.length_b   1.000
_cell.length_c   1.000
_cell.angle_alpha   90.00
_cell.angle_beta   90.00
_cell.angle_gamma   90.00
#
_symmetry.space_group_name_H-M   'P 1'
#
loop_
_entity.id
_entity.type
_entity.pdbx_description
1 polymer ?
#
loop_
_entity_poly.entity_id
_entity_poly.type
_entity_poly.pdbx_seq_one_letter_code
_entity_poly.pdbx_strand_id
1 'polypeptide(L)'
;CYMTEFAWASTETRKIVKGEERIVHFLDQKQTVRQTDWEHIYSEDCGHCSLRTICGGLFDRGNGYDPAELAPVFVDRDQIVLRILKDESDPSFRFTSLDDWKRDFEARCAETLAGQHSQRPQGPEPDERFQDPSAPAVGQITEQGQRLYQAKRKSEAKRAERLGVSMEHSADREDK
;
A
#
# COMPACT_ATOMS: atom_id res chain seq x y z
N CYS A 1 -15.91 -7.16 2.61
CA CYS A 1 -15.37 -6.17 3.58
C CYS A 1 -16.31 -6.07 4.79
N TYR A 2 -15.85 -6.36 6.01
CA TYR A 2 -16.76 -6.70 7.12
C TYR A 2 -16.64 -5.83 8.39
N MET A 3 -15.72 -4.85 8.43
CA MET A 3 -15.45 -4.01 9.61
C MET A 3 -15.75 -2.52 9.39
N THR A 4 -16.88 -2.21 8.77
CA THR A 4 -17.25 -0.82 8.39
C THR A 4 -17.37 0.12 9.58
N GLU A 5 -17.75 -0.37 10.75
CA GLU A 5 -17.84 0.41 12.00
C GLU A 5 -16.50 1.00 12.46
N PHE A 6 -15.39 0.39 12.02
CA PHE A 6 -14.03 0.78 12.37
C PHE A 6 -13.26 1.35 11.17
N ALA A 7 -13.92 1.63 10.04
CA ALA A 7 -13.26 2.16 8.85
C ALA A 7 -12.49 3.46 9.12
N TRP A 8 -12.98 4.30 10.04
CA TRP A 8 -12.32 5.54 10.47
C TRP A 8 -10.99 5.32 11.21
N ALA A 9 -10.77 4.12 11.76
CA ALA A 9 -9.55 3.74 12.47
C ALA A 9 -8.52 3.05 11.56
N SER A 10 -8.89 2.69 10.32
CA SER A 10 -7.96 2.13 9.34
C SER A 10 -6.86 3.13 9.02
N THR A 11 -5.60 2.71 9.19
CA THR A 11 -4.44 3.57 8.93
C THR A 11 -4.40 4.03 7.47
N GLU A 12 -4.74 3.15 6.53
CA GLU A 12 -4.76 3.47 5.11
C GLU A 12 -5.90 4.44 4.76
N THR A 13 -7.12 4.19 5.25
CA THR A 13 -8.26 5.12 5.03
C THR A 13 -7.95 6.50 5.58
N ARG A 14 -7.37 6.59 6.78
CA ARG A 14 -6.96 7.88 7.38
C ARG A 14 -5.94 8.61 6.52
N LYS A 15 -4.94 7.90 6.01
CA LYS A 15 -3.89 8.47 5.16
C LYS A 15 -4.47 8.98 3.83
N ILE A 16 -5.35 8.22 3.19
CA ILE A 16 -6.06 8.63 1.96
C ILE A 16 -6.91 9.87 2.21
N VAL A 17 -7.72 9.87 3.28
CA VAL A 17 -8.58 10.99 3.65
C VAL A 17 -7.76 12.25 3.91
N LYS A 18 -6.67 12.15 4.67
CA LYS A 18 -5.79 13.28 5.01
C LYS A 18 -4.87 13.71 3.86
N GLY A 19 -4.79 12.91 2.78
CA GLY A 19 -3.84 13.15 1.70
C GLY A 19 -2.38 13.03 2.16
N GLU A 20 -2.14 12.16 3.14
CA GLU A 20 -0.79 11.83 3.60
C GLU A 20 -0.11 10.92 2.57
N GLU A 21 1.22 10.92 2.59
CA GLU A 21 2.03 10.04 1.76
C GLU A 21 2.53 8.85 2.56
N ARG A 22 2.83 7.75 1.86
CA ARG A 22 3.62 6.65 2.44
C ARG A 22 5.08 6.93 2.14
N ILE A 23 5.80 7.39 3.16
CA ILE A 23 7.26 7.56 3.11
C ILE A 23 7.89 6.29 3.68
N VAL A 24 8.73 5.64 2.89
CA VAL A 24 9.52 4.48 3.32
C VAL A 24 10.98 4.88 3.30
N HIS A 25 11.60 4.88 4.48
CA HIS A 25 13.04 5.03 4.63
C HIS A 25 13.67 3.64 4.68
N PHE A 26 14.37 3.25 3.63
CA PHE A 26 15.18 2.04 3.67
C PHE A 26 16.43 2.31 4.51
N LEU A 27 16.77 1.37 5.39
CA LEU A 27 17.97 1.47 6.24
C LEU A 27 19.25 1.09 5.49
N ASP A 28 19.13 0.57 4.27
CA ASP A 28 20.24 0.31 3.37
C ASP A 28 20.38 1.44 2.34
N GLN A 29 21.27 1.25 1.35
CA GLN A 29 21.50 2.25 0.31
C GLN A 29 20.27 2.51 -0.57
N LYS A 30 19.17 1.75 -0.46
CA LYS A 30 17.98 1.87 -1.31
C LYS A 30 17.10 3.09 -1.01
N GLN A 31 17.58 4.00 -0.15
CA GLN A 31 17.15 5.40 -0.04
C GLN A 31 15.76 5.60 0.59
N THR A 32 15.26 6.84 0.47
CA THR A 32 13.91 7.23 0.89
C THR A 32 12.99 7.26 -0.31
N VAL A 33 11.82 6.66 -0.19
CA VAL A 33 10.83 6.71 -1.26
C VAL A 33 9.49 7.21 -0.77
N ARG A 34 8.84 8.04 -1.59
CA ARG A 34 7.55 8.66 -1.31
C ARG A 34 6.51 8.08 -2.27
N GLN A 35 5.43 7.56 -1.71
CA GLN A 35 4.29 7.01 -2.44
C GLN A 35 3.06 7.86 -2.12
N THR A 36 2.45 8.38 -3.17
CA THR A 36 1.14 9.05 -3.11
C THR A 36 0.00 8.11 -3.51
N ASP A 37 0.32 7.01 -4.18
CA ASP A 37 -0.64 5.98 -4.55
C ASP A 37 -0.86 4.98 -3.41
N TRP A 38 -2.12 4.67 -3.17
CA TRP A 38 -2.60 3.81 -2.08
C TRP A 38 -3.32 2.57 -2.62
N GLU A 39 -3.42 2.40 -3.93
CA GLU A 39 -4.16 1.31 -4.53
C GLU A 39 -3.40 -0.01 -4.42
N HIS A 40 -4.02 -0.96 -3.72
CA HIS A 40 -3.69 -2.38 -3.80
C HIS A 40 -4.63 -3.08 -4.79
N ILE A 41 -4.75 -4.40 -4.65
CA ILE A 41 -5.64 -5.23 -5.46
C ILE A 41 -7.09 -4.99 -5.01
N TYR A 42 -7.96 -4.77 -5.99
CA TYR A 42 -9.41 -4.70 -5.82
C TYR A 42 -10.08 -5.86 -6.56
N SER A 43 -11.16 -6.39 -6.00
CA SER A 43 -12.08 -7.23 -6.76
C SER A 43 -12.92 -6.38 -7.72
N GLU A 44 -13.50 -7.01 -8.74
CA GLU A 44 -14.42 -6.34 -9.68
C GLU A 44 -15.58 -5.64 -8.94
N ASP A 45 -16.13 -6.30 -7.92
CA ASP A 45 -17.24 -5.79 -7.13
C ASP A 45 -16.90 -4.52 -6.33
N CYS A 46 -15.62 -4.24 -6.09
CA CYS A 46 -15.20 -3.02 -5.39
C CYS A 46 -15.58 -1.75 -6.16
N GLY A 47 -15.79 -1.82 -7.48
CA GLY A 47 -16.25 -0.68 -8.30
C GLY A 47 -17.64 -0.16 -7.90
N HIS A 48 -18.42 -0.97 -7.19
CA HIS A 48 -19.77 -0.61 -6.73
C HIS A 48 -19.81 -0.12 -5.28
N CYS A 49 -18.68 -0.19 -4.56
CA CYS A 49 -18.61 0.13 -3.13
C CYS A 49 -18.64 1.65 -2.88
N SER A 50 -19.46 2.11 -1.93
CA SER A 50 -19.52 3.54 -1.56
C SER A 50 -18.20 4.07 -0.98
N LEU A 51 -17.35 3.17 -0.49
CA LEU A 51 -16.06 3.50 0.11
C LEU A 51 -14.88 3.39 -0.87
N ARG A 52 -15.10 3.04 -2.14
CA ARG A 52 -14.02 2.76 -3.10
C ARG A 52 -12.97 3.87 -3.18
N THR A 53 -13.38 5.13 -3.06
CA THR A 53 -12.47 6.28 -3.15
C THR A 53 -11.59 6.46 -1.91
N ILE A 54 -11.99 5.94 -0.75
CA ILE A 54 -11.23 6.06 0.52
C ILE A 54 -10.76 4.71 1.06
N CYS A 55 -10.84 3.67 0.23
CA CYS A 55 -10.32 2.34 0.51
C CYS A 55 -8.96 2.22 -0.17
N GLY A 56 -7.99 1.57 0.50
CA GLY A 56 -6.70 1.22 -0.13
C GLY A 56 -6.74 -0.09 -0.92
N GLY A 57 -7.85 -0.81 -0.90
CA GLY A 57 -7.94 -2.18 -1.43
C GLY A 57 -7.37 -3.20 -0.44
N LEU A 58 -7.25 -4.45 -0.89
CA LEU A 58 -6.68 -5.50 -0.04
C LEU A 58 -5.17 -5.57 -0.24
N PHE A 59 -4.45 -5.48 0.87
CA PHE A 59 -3.03 -5.77 0.91
C PHE A 59 -2.82 -7.28 0.76
N ASP A 60 -2.94 -7.81 -0.46
CA ASP A 60 -2.63 -9.21 -0.74
C ASP A 60 -1.41 -9.34 -1.65
N ARG A 61 -0.36 -9.98 -1.10
CA ARG A 61 0.84 -10.45 -1.82
C ARG A 61 0.98 -11.98 -1.70
N GLY A 62 -0.09 -12.71 -1.38
CA GLY A 62 -0.04 -14.13 -1.04
C GLY A 62 -1.38 -14.87 -0.94
N ASN A 63 -2.39 -14.58 -1.78
CA ASN A 63 -3.68 -15.29 -1.87
C ASN A 63 -4.35 -15.55 -0.50
N GLY A 64 -4.28 -14.60 0.43
CA GLY A 64 -4.82 -14.75 1.78
C GLY A 64 -6.34 -14.66 1.85
N TYR A 65 -6.99 -14.13 0.80
CA TYR A 65 -8.44 -13.96 0.74
C TYR A 65 -8.97 -14.45 -0.61
N ASP A 66 -10.12 -15.12 -0.60
CA ASP A 66 -10.87 -15.40 -1.83
C ASP A 66 -11.62 -14.11 -2.25
N PRO A 67 -11.34 -13.54 -3.44
CA PRO A 67 -12.07 -12.38 -3.93
C PRO A 67 -13.58 -12.59 -4.00
N ALA A 68 -14.06 -13.83 -4.17
CA ALA A 68 -15.48 -14.16 -4.18
C ALA A 68 -16.17 -13.98 -2.81
N GLU A 69 -15.39 -13.96 -1.73
CA GLU A 69 -15.89 -13.67 -0.38
C GLU A 69 -15.99 -12.15 -0.11
N LEU A 70 -15.63 -11.30 -1.07
CA LEU A 70 -15.66 -9.86 -0.90
C LEU A 70 -16.97 -9.27 -1.40
N ALA A 71 -17.80 -8.82 -0.48
CA ALA A 71 -18.98 -8.01 -0.80
C ALA A 71 -18.66 -6.50 -0.77
N PRO A 72 -19.21 -5.70 -1.71
CA PRO A 72 -19.19 -4.24 -1.64
C PRO A 72 -20.02 -3.76 -0.44
N VAL A 73 -19.65 -2.59 0.09
CA VAL A 73 -20.37 -1.98 1.22
C VAL A 73 -21.01 -0.67 0.78
N PHE A 74 -22.19 -0.40 1.35
CA PHE A 74 -23.02 0.75 1.01
C PHE A 74 -23.31 1.55 2.29
N VAL A 75 -22.27 2.18 2.82
CA VAL A 75 -22.36 3.06 4.00
C VAL A 75 -22.03 4.50 3.63
N ASP A 76 -22.43 5.43 4.49
CA ASP A 76 -22.11 6.85 4.29
C ASP A 76 -20.61 7.11 4.50
N ARG A 77 -19.90 7.31 3.38
CA ARG A 77 -18.48 7.66 3.35
C ARG A 77 -18.20 8.94 4.14
N ASP A 78 -19.07 9.92 4.04
CA ASP A 78 -18.83 11.24 4.61
C ASP A 78 -18.87 11.19 6.15
N GLN A 79 -19.65 10.28 6.75
CA GLN A 79 -19.61 10.05 8.21
C GLN A 79 -18.25 9.51 8.67
N ILE A 80 -17.64 8.61 7.89
CA ILE A 80 -16.31 8.07 8.19
C ILE A 80 -15.27 9.19 8.11
N VAL A 81 -15.33 10.00 7.05
CA VAL A 81 -14.45 11.15 6.86
C VAL A 81 -14.60 12.16 8.00
N LEU A 82 -15.83 12.56 8.32
CA LEU A 82 -16.13 13.48 9.42
C LEU A 82 -15.55 12.99 10.75
N ARG A 83 -15.63 11.69 11.01
CA ARG A 83 -15.06 11.10 12.23
C ARG A 83 -13.54 11.18 12.27
N ILE A 84 -12.87 11.02 11.12
CA ILE A 84 -11.41 11.20 11.01
C ILE A 84 -11.04 12.68 11.20
N LEU A 85 -11.74 13.60 10.54
CA LEU A 85 -11.45 15.04 10.61
C LEU A 85 -11.67 15.64 12.02
N LYS A 86 -12.60 15.06 12.79
CA LYS A 86 -12.91 15.49 14.17
C LYS A 86 -12.13 14.73 15.25
N ASP A 87 -11.19 13.87 14.86
CA ASP A 87 -10.37 13.13 15.81
C ASP A 87 -9.34 14.05 16.47
N GLU A 88 -9.61 14.45 17.71
CA GLU A 88 -8.75 15.37 18.49
C GLU A 88 -7.37 14.79 18.79
N SER A 89 -7.21 13.46 18.68
CA SER A 89 -5.91 12.80 18.86
C SER A 89 -5.02 12.86 17.62
N ASP A 90 -5.56 13.26 16.47
CA ASP A 90 -4.81 13.37 15.22
C ASP A 90 -4.08 14.72 15.15
N PRO A 91 -2.73 14.75 15.11
CA PRO A 91 -1.99 16.01 14.99
C PRO A 91 -2.12 16.67 13.61
N SER A 92 -2.68 15.99 12.61
CA SER A 92 -2.82 16.47 11.23
C SER A 92 -4.15 17.22 11.02
N PHE A 93 -4.15 18.54 11.25
CA PHE A 93 -5.36 19.39 11.16
C PHE A 93 -5.58 20.09 9.80
N ARG A 94 -5.24 19.43 8.68
CA ARG A 94 -5.23 20.08 7.35
C ARG A 94 -6.60 20.66 6.94
N PHE A 95 -7.71 20.05 7.34
CA PHE A 95 -9.04 20.44 6.90
C PHE A 95 -9.92 20.86 8.08
N THR A 96 -10.60 22.00 7.92
CA THR A 96 -11.50 22.59 8.93
C THR A 96 -12.96 22.20 8.74
N SER A 97 -13.34 21.70 7.56
CA SER A 97 -14.71 21.27 7.26
C SER A 97 -14.74 20.13 6.24
N LEU A 98 -15.87 19.43 6.18
CA LEU A 98 -16.10 18.38 5.18
C LEU A 98 -16.11 18.94 3.75
N ASP A 99 -16.65 20.13 3.54
CA ASP A 99 -16.73 20.73 2.21
C ASP A 99 -15.35 21.14 1.69
N ASP A 100 -14.48 21.64 2.58
CA ASP A 100 -13.07 21.91 2.24
C ASP A 100 -12.34 20.64 1.84
N TRP A 101 -12.56 19.56 2.60
CA TRP A 101 -12.02 18.25 2.29
C TRP A 101 -12.53 17.72 0.94
N LYS A 102 -13.84 17.81 0.65
CA LYS A 102 -14.41 17.32 -0.62
C LYS A 102 -13.78 17.98 -1.84
N ARG A 103 -13.64 19.31 -1.82
CA ARG A 103 -13.03 20.06 -2.93
C ARG A 103 -11.60 19.62 -3.19
N ASP A 104 -10.78 19.50 -2.13
CA ASP A 104 -9.39 19.03 -2.24
C ASP A 104 -9.33 17.57 -2.71
N PHE A 105 -10.19 16.72 -2.16
CA PHE A 105 -10.23 15.29 -2.46
C PHE A 105 -10.66 15.03 -3.92
N GLU A 106 -11.68 15.73 -4.42
CA GLU A 106 -12.11 15.64 -5.81
C GLU A 106 -11.02 16.10 -6.77
N ALA A 107 -10.30 17.18 -6.45
CA ALA A 107 -9.16 17.64 -7.24
C ALA A 107 -8.06 16.56 -7.31
N ARG A 108 -7.70 15.96 -6.17
CA ARG A 108 -6.73 14.84 -6.12
C ARG A 108 -7.18 13.64 -6.94
N CYS A 109 -8.45 13.23 -6.83
CA CYS A 109 -8.98 12.13 -7.63
C CYS A 109 -8.92 12.44 -9.13
N ALA A 110 -9.26 13.67 -9.54
CA ALA A 110 -9.17 14.09 -10.93
C ALA A 110 -7.73 14.09 -11.45
N GLU A 111 -6.76 14.54 -10.64
CA GLU A 111 -5.34 14.48 -10.95
C GLU A 111 -4.85 13.04 -11.12
N THR A 112 -5.25 12.11 -10.23
CA THR A 112 -4.91 10.70 -10.35
C THR A 112 -5.48 10.09 -11.63
N LEU A 113 -6.75 10.34 -11.94
CA LEU A 113 -7.40 9.84 -13.16
C LEU A 113 -6.73 10.41 -14.43
N ALA A 114 -6.39 11.70 -14.43
CA ALA A 114 -5.66 12.33 -15.53
C ALA A 114 -4.21 11.78 -15.65
N GLY A 115 -3.58 11.50 -14.51
CA GLY A 115 -2.23 10.95 -14.41
C GLY A 115 -2.12 9.49 -14.86
N GLN A 116 -3.15 8.66 -14.63
CA GLN A 116 -3.24 7.28 -15.13
C GLN A 116 -3.24 7.21 -16.68
N HIS A 117 -3.62 8.30 -17.37
CA HIS A 117 -3.50 8.41 -18.82
C HIS A 117 -2.13 8.89 -19.31
N SER A 118 -1.26 9.36 -18.40
CA SER A 118 0.14 9.66 -18.70
C SER A 118 1.01 8.45 -18.34
N GLN A 119 2.01 8.12 -19.16
CA GLN A 119 2.96 7.02 -18.95
C GLN A 119 3.93 7.27 -17.77
N ARG A 120 3.43 7.77 -16.64
CA ARG A 120 4.23 8.02 -15.46
C ARG A 120 4.57 6.66 -14.84
N PRO A 121 5.83 6.41 -14.44
CA PRO A 121 6.21 5.14 -13.82
C PRO A 121 5.30 4.87 -12.62
N GLN A 122 4.55 3.78 -12.66
CA GLN A 122 3.83 3.29 -11.49
C GLN A 122 4.88 2.79 -10.50
N GLY A 123 5.22 3.63 -9.54
CA GLY A 123 6.28 3.31 -8.61
C GLY A 123 6.52 4.42 -7.60
N PRO A 124 7.16 4.08 -6.49
CA PRO A 124 7.48 5.04 -5.46
C PRO A 124 8.57 5.97 -6.00
N GLU A 125 8.34 7.29 -5.94
CA GLU A 125 9.29 8.28 -6.47
C GLU A 125 10.40 8.51 -5.42
N PRO A 126 11.69 8.35 -5.80
CA PRO A 126 12.79 8.57 -4.88
C PRO A 126 12.88 10.04 -4.47
N ASP A 127 13.04 10.30 -3.17
CA ASP A 127 13.20 11.66 -2.66
C ASP A 127 14.61 12.17 -3.01
N GLU A 128 14.69 13.16 -3.92
CA GLU A 128 15.95 13.73 -4.44
C GLU A 128 16.93 14.16 -3.35
N ARG A 129 16.44 14.55 -2.17
CA ARG A 129 17.27 14.98 -1.03
C ARG A 129 18.09 13.84 -0.40
N PHE A 130 17.69 12.60 -0.65
CA PHE A 130 18.30 11.39 -0.08
C PHE A 130 18.87 10.45 -1.14
N GLN A 131 19.14 10.96 -2.34
CA GLN A 131 19.71 10.16 -3.44
C GLN A 131 21.24 10.03 -3.31
N ASP A 132 21.69 8.78 -3.18
CA ASP A 132 23.06 8.38 -3.55
C ASP A 132 23.03 7.88 -5.01
N PRO A 133 23.69 8.55 -5.96
CA PRO A 133 23.68 8.17 -7.38
C PRO A 133 24.21 6.75 -7.65
N SER A 134 24.97 6.17 -6.71
CA SER A 134 25.55 4.84 -6.83
C SER A 134 24.66 3.72 -6.28
N ALA A 135 23.55 4.06 -5.62
CA ALA A 135 22.68 3.10 -4.99
C ALA A 135 21.73 2.39 -5.98
N PRO A 136 21.41 1.10 -5.76
CA PRO A 136 20.43 0.39 -6.57
C PRO A 136 19.01 0.89 -6.30
N ALA A 137 18.17 0.91 -7.34
CA ALA A 137 16.78 1.34 -7.23
C ALA A 137 15.94 0.39 -6.34
N VAL A 138 14.89 0.91 -5.71
CA VAL A 138 13.94 0.08 -4.96
C VAL A 138 13.26 -0.91 -5.90
N GLY A 139 13.26 -2.19 -5.51
CA GLY A 139 12.78 -3.30 -6.34
C GLY A 139 13.84 -3.92 -7.26
N GLN A 140 15.00 -3.29 -7.45
CA GLN A 140 16.08 -3.86 -8.24
C GLN A 140 16.73 -5.05 -7.49
N ILE A 141 16.79 -6.20 -8.17
CA ILE A 141 17.54 -7.36 -7.69
C ILE A 141 18.99 -7.20 -8.12
N THR A 142 19.90 -7.05 -7.16
CA THR A 142 21.34 -6.98 -7.42
C THR A 142 21.97 -8.37 -7.33
N GLU A 143 23.07 -8.60 -8.06
CA GLU A 143 23.81 -9.87 -7.96
C GLU A 143 24.24 -10.18 -6.53
N GLN A 144 24.74 -9.17 -5.81
CA GLN A 144 25.12 -9.31 -4.42
C GLN A 144 23.92 -9.69 -3.54
N GLY A 145 22.76 -9.05 -3.73
CA GLY A 145 21.53 -9.37 -3.02
C GLY A 145 21.07 -10.80 -3.28
N GLN A 146 21.14 -11.26 -4.53
CA GLN A 146 20.78 -12.63 -4.89
C GLN A 146 21.71 -13.67 -4.26
N ARG A 147 23.03 -13.40 -4.23
CA ARG A 147 24.01 -14.26 -3.55
C ARG A 147 23.72 -14.36 -2.04
N LEU A 148 23.46 -13.23 -1.38
CA LEU A 148 23.13 -13.20 0.06
C LEU A 148 21.82 -13.96 0.36
N TYR A 149 20.79 -13.76 -0.47
CA TYR A 149 19.53 -14.48 -0.35
C TYR A 149 19.72 -16.00 -0.46
N GLN A 150 20.44 -16.48 -1.49
CA GLN A 150 20.73 -17.90 -1.67
C GLN A 150 21.55 -18.49 -0.51
N ALA A 151 22.55 -17.75 0.00
CA ALA A 151 23.35 -18.18 1.14
C ALA A 151 22.48 -18.32 2.41
N LYS A 152 21.61 -17.33 2.68
CA LYS A 152 20.67 -17.37 3.81
C LYS A 152 19.69 -18.54 3.68
N ARG A 153 19.09 -18.74 2.50
CA ARG A 153 18.23 -19.89 2.19
C ARG A 153 18.92 -21.23 2.48
N LYS A 154 20.16 -21.42 2.04
CA LYS A 154 20.94 -22.64 2.35
C LYS A 154 21.13 -22.84 3.86
N SER A 155 21.41 -21.76 4.60
CA SER A 155 21.60 -21.85 6.06
C SER A 155 20.30 -22.21 6.80
N GLU A 156 19.16 -21.63 6.38
CA GLU A 156 17.85 -21.92 6.96
C GLU A 156 17.40 -23.34 6.61
N ALA A 157 17.73 -23.85 5.41
CA ALA A 157 17.38 -25.22 5.01
C ALA A 157 18.05 -26.25 5.92
N LYS A 158 19.35 -26.06 6.20
CA LYS A 158 20.10 -26.87 7.17
C LYS A 158 19.56 -26.75 8.60
N ARG A 159 18.97 -25.60 8.96
CA ARG A 159 18.32 -25.42 10.27
C ARG A 159 16.98 -26.15 10.32
N ALA A 160 16.17 -26.04 9.28
CA ALA A 160 14.87 -26.69 9.15
C ALA A 160 15.01 -28.21 9.21
N GLU A 161 15.98 -28.78 8.48
CA GLU A 161 16.30 -30.22 8.51
C GLU A 161 16.66 -30.71 9.93
N ARG A 162 17.53 -29.98 10.63
CA ARG A 162 17.87 -30.31 12.04
C ARG A 162 16.68 -30.24 13.00
N LEU A 163 15.70 -29.39 12.70
CA LEU A 163 14.48 -29.24 13.49
C LEU A 163 13.36 -30.20 13.03
N GLY A 164 13.58 -31.00 11.97
CA GLY A 164 12.54 -31.85 11.38
C GLY A 164 11.39 -31.06 10.74
N VAL A 165 11.62 -29.80 10.38
CA VAL A 165 10.61 -28.91 9.80
C VAL A 165 10.86 -28.79 8.30
N SER A 166 9.79 -28.86 7.49
CA SER A 166 9.89 -28.63 6.05
C SER A 166 9.98 -27.14 5.74
N MET A 167 10.87 -26.77 4.83
CA MET A 167 11.01 -25.40 4.37
C MET A 167 10.01 -25.12 3.24
N GLU A 168 9.40 -23.95 3.26
CA GLU A 168 8.54 -23.48 2.18
C GLU A 168 9.30 -23.44 0.83
N HIS A 169 8.65 -23.98 -0.20
CA HIS A 169 9.11 -23.94 -1.57
C HIS A 169 8.83 -22.54 -2.14
N SER A 170 9.86 -21.84 -2.61
CA SER A 170 9.65 -20.62 -3.39
C SER A 170 8.94 -20.99 -4.69
N ALA A 171 7.87 -20.27 -5.02
CA ALA A 171 7.00 -20.50 -6.18
C ALA A 171 7.67 -20.32 -7.56
N ASP A 172 9.00 -20.33 -7.64
CA ASP A 172 9.77 -20.37 -8.90
C ASP A 172 9.85 -21.80 -9.48
N ARG A 173 8.82 -22.63 -9.28
CA ARG A 173 8.69 -23.86 -10.05
C ARG A 173 8.11 -23.48 -11.40
N GLU A 174 9.05 -23.28 -12.32
CA GLU A 174 8.92 -23.46 -13.76
C GLU A 174 7.68 -24.28 -14.13
N ASP A 175 6.73 -23.62 -14.81
CA ASP A 175 5.89 -24.30 -15.79
C ASP A 175 6.82 -25.14 -16.68
N LYS A 176 6.74 -26.46 -16.50
CA LYS A 176 7.31 -27.46 -17.38
C LYS A 176 6.21 -28.38 -17.85
#